data_AF-A0A9D5EAH0-F1
#
_entry.id   AF-A0A9D5EAH0-F1
#
_cell.length_a   1.000
_cell.length_b   1.000
_cell.length_c   1.000
_cell.angle_alpha   90.00
_cell.angle_beta   90.00
_cell.angle_gamma   90.00
#
_symmetry.space_group_name_H-M   'P 1'
#
loop_
_entity.id
_entity.type
_entity.pdbx_description
1 polymer ?
#
loop_
_entity_poly.entity_id
_entity_poly.type
_entity_poly.pdbx_seq_one_letter_code
_entity_poly.pdbx_strand_id
1 'polypeptide(L)' 'MARINTNPASLIAQRNLVNNTRALNTTLERLSTGLRINRGADDPAGLIASENLRAERTALSSAISNAER' A
#
# COMPACT_ATOMS: atom_id res chain seq x y z
N MET A 1 44.73 -10.15 -8.18
CA MET A 1 43.35 -9.99 -8.71
C MET A 1 42.65 -8.94 -7.87
N ALA A 2 42.54 -7.74 -8.43
CA ALA A 2 42.22 -6.56 -7.65
C ALA A 2 40.71 -6.39 -7.48
N ARG A 3 40.29 -6.10 -6.24
CA ARG A 3 38.94 -5.60 -5.89
C ARG A 3 38.68 -4.17 -6.43
N ILE A 4 39.29 -3.82 -7.57
CA ILE A 4 39.30 -2.47 -8.16
C ILE A 4 38.07 -2.27 -9.08
N ASN A 5 37.55 -3.33 -9.70
CA ASN A 5 36.47 -3.20 -10.69
C ASN A 5 35.06 -3.21 -10.10
N THR A 6 34.89 -3.60 -8.84
CA THR A 6 33.57 -3.67 -8.21
C THR A 6 33.70 -3.27 -6.75
N ASN A 7 33.02 -2.19 -6.36
CA ASN A 7 32.97 -1.72 -4.97
C ASN A 7 31.75 -2.34 -4.26
N PRO A 8 31.90 -3.43 -3.48
CA PRO A 8 30.78 -4.10 -2.83
C PRO A 8 30.06 -3.21 -1.81
N ALA A 9 30.77 -2.30 -1.13
CA ALA A 9 30.14 -1.36 -0.20
C ALA A 9 29.22 -0.37 -0.94
N SER A 10 29.66 0.13 -2.10
CA SER A 10 28.82 0.98 -2.97
C SER A 10 27.60 0.22 -3.50
N LEU A 11 27.75 -1.05 -3.90
CA LEU A 11 26.63 -1.88 -4.35
C LEU A 11 25.61 -2.16 -3.24
N ILE A 12 26.08 -2.42 -2.01
CA ILE A 12 25.20 -2.60 -0.84
C ILE A 12 24.47 -1.29 -0.52
N ALA A 13 25.18 -0.16 -0.53
CA ALA A 13 24.57 1.15 -0.32
C ALA A 13 23.50 1.45 -1.38
N GLN A 14 23.76 1.15 -2.66
CA GLN A 14 22.78 1.31 -3.74
C GLN A 14 21.57 0.40 -3.57
N ARG A 15 21.76 -0.87 -3.18
CA ARG A 15 20.64 -1.79 -2.89
C ARG A 15 19.78 -1.31 -1.73
N ASN A 16 20.41 -0.85 -0.65
CA ASN A 16 19.71 -0.29 0.51
C ASN A 16 18.96 0.99 0.13
N LEU A 17 19.58 1.86 -0.68
CA LEU A 17 18.94 3.05 -1.21
C LEU A 17 17.70 2.70 -2.04
N VAL A 18 17.81 1.75 -2.98
CA VAL A 18 16.66 1.30 -3.78
C VAL A 18 15.52 0.76 -2.91
N ASN A 19 15.84 -0.04 -1.88
CA ASN A 19 14.84 -0.54 -0.95
C ASN A 19 14.18 0.59 -0.15
N ASN A 20 14.97 1.55 0.34
CA ASN A 20 14.46 2.70 1.08
C ASN A 20 13.60 3.61 0.20
N THR A 21 13.98 3.85 -1.06
CA THR A 21 13.18 4.62 -2.02
C THR A 21 11.85 3.92 -2.32
N ARG A 22 11.84 2.59 -2.47
CA ARG A 22 10.59 1.83 -2.64
C ARG A 22 9.68 1.96 -1.43
N ALA A 23 10.23 1.78 -0.22
CA ALA A 23 9.47 1.94 1.01
C ALA A 23 8.91 3.37 1.16
N LEU A 24 9.72 4.39 0.84
CA LEU A 24 9.30 5.80 0.85
C LEU A 24 8.16 6.06 -0.15
N ASN A 25 8.22 5.51 -1.35
CA ASN A 25 7.15 5.67 -2.33
C ASN A 25 5.83 5.05 -1.82
N THR A 26 5.90 3.87 -1.19
CA THR A 26 4.71 3.25 -0.57
C THR A 26 4.16 4.07 0.59
N THR A 27 5.01 4.64 1.44
CA THR A 27 4.54 5.48 2.55
C THR A 27 3.91 6.78 2.04
N LEU A 28 4.48 7.39 1.01
CA LEU A 28 3.90 8.57 0.34
C LEU A 28 2.56 8.24 -0.33
N GLU A 29 2.43 7.07 -0.96
CA GLU A 29 1.17 6.61 -1.54
C GLU A 29 0.08 6.45 -0.47
N ARG A 30 0.42 5.85 0.68
CA ARG A 30 -0.50 5.71 1.82
C ARG A 30 -0.86 7.04 2.46
N LEU A 31 0.10 7.96 2.56
CA LEU A 31 -0.16 9.31 3.05
C LEU A 31 -1.10 10.09 2.10
N SER A 32 -0.87 10.01 0.79
CA SER A 32 -1.66 10.72 -0.22
C SER A 32 -3.08 10.19 -0.34
N THR A 33 -3.28 8.89 -0.17
CA THR A 33 -4.61 8.25 -0.26
C THR A 33 -5.34 8.25 1.07
N GLY A 34 -4.62 8.39 2.20
CA GLY A 34 -5.15 8.20 3.55
C GLY A 34 -5.56 6.76 3.85
N LEU A 35 -5.27 5.81 2.96
CA LEU A 35 -5.64 4.41 3.08
C LEU A 35 -4.41 3.58 3.45
N ARG A 36 -4.61 2.63 4.37
CA ARG A 36 -3.55 1.70 4.78
C ARG A 36 -3.24 0.67 3.67
N ILE A 37 -4.27 0.26 2.92
CA ILE A 37 -4.20 -0.73 1.85
C ILE A 37 -4.58 -0.03 0.55
N ASN A 38 -3.60 0.25 -0.31
CA ASN A 38 -3.80 0.95 -1.58
C ASN A 38 -3.87 0.00 -2.77
N ARG A 39 -3.18 -1.13 -2.67
CA ARG A 39 -3.08 -2.13 -3.73
C ARG A 39 -3.55 -3.48 -3.18
N GLY A 40 -4.36 -4.19 -3.95
CA GLY A 40 -4.75 -5.56 -3.61
C GLY A 40 -3.58 -6.54 -3.53
N ALA A 41 -2.42 -6.17 -4.07
CA ALA A 41 -1.18 -6.93 -3.93
C ALA A 41 -0.53 -6.79 -2.54
N ASP A 42 -0.78 -5.69 -1.80
CA ASP A 42 -0.20 -5.46 -0.47
C ASP A 42 -0.91 -6.30 0.60
N ASP A 43 -2.25 -6.41 0.50
CA ASP A 43 -3.11 -7.17 1.41
C ASP A 43 -4.44 -7.50 0.71
N PRO A 44 -4.52 -8.60 -0.06
CA PRO A 44 -5.72 -8.95 -0.82
C PRO A 44 -6.89 -9.27 0.09
N ALA A 45 -6.65 -9.97 1.21
CA ALA A 45 -7.70 -10.33 2.17
C ALA A 45 -8.24 -9.08 2.89
N GLY A 46 -7.35 -8.18 3.35
CA GLY A 46 -7.74 -6.93 3.98
C GLY A 46 -8.45 -5.98 3.03
N LEU A 47 -8.07 -5.95 1.74
CA LEU A 47 -8.79 -5.19 0.73
C LEU A 47 -10.20 -5.74 0.51
N ILE A 48 -10.36 -7.06 0.34
CA ILE A 48 -11.68 -7.69 0.16
C ILE A 48 -12.59 -7.41 1.36
N ALA A 49 -12.08 -7.56 2.59
CA ALA A 49 -12.84 -7.25 3.79
C ALA A 49 -13.26 -5.78 3.85
N SER A 50 -12.36 -4.85 3.52
CA SER A 50 -12.66 -3.41 3.44
C SER A 50 -13.75 -3.10 2.41
N GLU A 51 -13.70 -3.71 1.24
CA GLU A 51 -14.70 -3.52 0.20
C GLU A 51 -16.05 -4.12 0.58
N ASN A 52 -16.07 -5.30 1.22
CA ASN A 52 -17.31 -5.88 1.75
C ASN A 52 -17.97 -4.97 2.80
N LEU A 53 -17.19 -4.44 3.75
CA LEU A 53 -17.70 -3.49 4.75
C LEU A 53 -18.18 -2.18 4.11
N ARG A 54 -17.49 -1.68 3.07
CA ARG A 54 -17.92 -0.50 2.30
C ARG A 54 -19.24 -0.74 1.57
N ALA A 55 -19.41 -1.93 1.00
CA ALA A 55 -20.66 -2.33 0.34
C ALA A 55 -21.80 -2.45 1.35
N GLU A 56 -21.57 -3.10 2.49
CA GLU A 56 -22.55 -3.23 3.57
C GLU A 56 -22.98 -1.87 4.14
N ARG A 57 -22.03 -0.95 4.36
CA ARG A 57 -22.34 0.41 4.80
C ARG A 57 -23.24 1.15 3.80
N THR A 58 -22.96 1.01 2.50
CA THR A 58 -23.77 1.64 1.45
C THR A 58 -25.17 1.04 1.42
N ALA A 59 -25.27 -0.29 1.50
CA ALA A 59 -26.54 -1.00 1.55
C ALA A 59 -27.38 -0.58 2.77
N LEU A 60 -26.76 -0.47 3.95
CA LEU A 60 -27.41 0.00 5.17
C LEU A 60 -27.91 1.44 5.02
N SER A 61 -27.09 2.34 4.45
CA SER A 61 -27.50 3.72 4.19
C SER A 61 -28.71 3.81 3.27
N SER A 62 -28.79 2.96 2.23
CA SER A 62 -29.96 2.88 1.36
C SER A 62 -31.16 2.28 2.08
N ALA A 63 -30.97 1.26 2.93
CA ALA A 63 -32.04 0.66 3.72
C ALA A 63 -32.67 1.69 4.68
N ILE A 64 -31.84 2.51 5.35
CA ILE A 64 -32.30 3.61 6.21
C ILE A 64 -33.08 4.63 5.39
N SER A 65 -32.54 5.10 4.26
CA SER A 65 -33.25 6.06 3.40
C SER A 65 -34.56 5.52 2.83
N ASN A 66 -34.66 4.21 2.59
CA ASN A 66 -35.89 3.57 2.17
C ASN A 66 -36.91 3.43 3.31
N ALA A 67 -36.47 3.29 4.56
CA ALA A 67 -37.32 3.21 5.74
C ALA A 67 -37.81 4.58 6.24
N GLU A 68 -37.06 5.65 5.94
CA GLU A 68 -37.45 7.04 6.20
C GLU A 68 -38.43 7.60 5.15
N ARG A 69 -38.69 6.85 4.08
CA ARG A 69 -39.71 7.15 3.05
C ARG A 69 -41.05 6.55 3.41
#